data_AF-A0A1G8VIP3-F1
#
_entry.id   AF-A0A1G8VIP3-F1
#
_cell.length_a   1.000
_cell.length_b   1.000
_cell.length_c   1.000
_cell.angle_alpha   90.00
_cell.angle_beta   90.00
_cell.angle_gamma   90.00
#
_symmetry.space_group_name_H-M   'P 1'
#
loop_
_entity.id
_entity.type
_entity.pdbx_description
1 polymer ?
#
loop_
_entity_poly.entity_id
_entity_poly.type
_entity_poly.pdbx_seq_one_letter_code
_entity_poly.pdbx_strand_id
1 'polypeptide(L)' 'MEREVPVAGLTADDIATIWRIPKGTIYRYAHKHGWRRYTDSGRTYYHPNDVTTVLDDLAQ' A
#
# COMPACT_ATOMS: atom_id res chain seq x y z
N MET A 1 -5.07 10.56 -21.33
CA MET A 1 -5.74 9.37 -20.79
C MET A 1 -4.64 8.45 -20.28
N GLU A 2 -4.20 8.69 -19.04
CA GLU A 2 -3.22 7.82 -18.40
C GLU A 2 -3.89 6.46 -18.25
N ARG A 3 -3.38 5.47 -19.00
CA ARG A 3 -3.80 4.09 -18.81
C ARG A 3 -3.35 3.72 -17.40
N GLU A 4 -4.29 3.57 -16.48
CA GLU A 4 -4.06 2.90 -15.21
C GLU A 4 -3.55 1.51 -15.58
N VAL A 5 -2.22 1.36 -15.58
CA VAL A 5 -1.58 0.05 -15.68
C VAL A 5 -2.22 -0.76 -14.55
N PRO A 6 -2.66 -2.01 -14.76
CA PRO A 6 -3.08 -2.85 -13.65
C PRO A 6 -1.82 -3.14 -12.82
N VAL A 7 -1.45 -2.20 -11.94
CA VAL A 7 -0.30 -2.35 -11.08
C VAL A 7 -0.72 -3.37 -10.04
N ALA A 8 -0.01 -4.49 -10.00
CA ALA A 8 -0.21 -5.51 -8.99
C ALA A 8 -0.17 -4.85 -7.60
N GLY A 9 -1.17 -5.15 -6.76
CA GLY A 9 -1.19 -4.63 -5.41
C GLY A 9 0.01 -5.12 -4.60
N LEU A 10 0.33 -4.37 -3.54
CA LEU A 10 1.48 -4.65 -2.67
C LEU A 10 1.01 -5.31 -1.37
N THR A 11 1.67 -6.36 -0.93
CA THR A 11 1.40 -6.92 0.40
C THR A 11 1.99 -6.04 1.50
N ALA A 12 1.54 -6.22 2.74
CA ALA A 12 2.17 -5.54 3.89
C ALA A 12 3.67 -5.87 4.01
N ASP A 13 4.12 -7.02 3.51
CA ASP A 13 5.50 -7.47 3.55
C ASP A 13 6.35 -6.75 2.50
N ASP A 14 5.81 -6.55 1.31
CA ASP A 14 6.44 -5.75 0.25
C ASP A 14 6.63 -4.31 0.75
N ILE A 15 5.57 -3.71 1.29
CA ILE A 15 5.59 -2.33 1.79
C ILE A 15 6.58 -2.19 2.96
N ALA A 16 6.62 -3.14 3.89
CA ALA A 16 7.57 -3.13 5.00
C ALA A 16 9.02 -3.18 4.52
N THR A 17 9.28 -3.94 3.46
CA THR A 17 10.61 -4.06 2.86
C THR A 17 11.02 -2.77 2.16
N ILE A 18 10.11 -2.16 1.38
CA ILE A 18 10.37 -0.94 0.62
C ILE A 18 10.56 0.27 1.56
N TRP A 19 9.65 0.46 2.51
CA TRP A 19 9.66 1.62 3.41
C TRP A 19 10.53 1.44 4.64
N ARG A 20 10.96 0.20 4.93
CA ARG A 20 11.73 -0.16 6.13
C ARG A 20 11.04 0.24 7.44
N ILE A 21 9.71 0.08 7.49
CA ILE A 21 8.90 0.33 8.69
C ILE A 21 8.15 -0.92 9.16
N PRO A 22 7.77 -1.01 10.45
CA PRO A 22 7.02 -2.16 10.96
C PRO A 22 5.64 -2.32 10.30
N LYS A 23 5.23 -3.58 10.06
CA LYS A 23 3.89 -3.92 9.52
C LYS A 23 2.74 -3.30 10.31
N GLY A 24 2.88 -3.18 11.64
CA GLY A 24 1.87 -2.52 12.49
C GLY A 24 1.64 -1.05 12.12
N THR A 25 2.68 -0.34 11.67
CA THR A 25 2.56 1.04 11.18
C THR A 25 1.89 1.07 9.81
N ILE A 26 2.19 0.11 8.94
CA ILE A 26 1.52 -0.04 7.63
C ILE A 26 0.02 -0.27 7.81
N TYR A 27 -0.37 -1.19 8.70
CA TYR A 27 -1.80 -1.41 9.01
C TYR A 27 -2.48 -0.16 9.56
N ARG A 28 -1.76 0.62 10.39
CA ARG A 28 -2.26 1.90 10.89
C ARG A 28 -2.50 2.90 9.76
N TYR A 29 -1.57 3.03 8.81
CA TYR A 29 -1.75 3.91 7.65
C TYR A 29 -2.87 3.42 6.75
N ALA A 30 -2.91 2.11 6.45
CA ALA A 30 -3.97 1.52 5.65
C ALA A 30 -5.36 1.79 6.25
N HIS A 31 -5.49 1.66 7.57
CA HIS A 31 -6.74 1.98 8.25
C HIS A 31 -7.03 3.49 8.26
N LYS A 32 -6.03 4.32 8.59
CA LYS A 32 -6.19 5.78 8.72
C LYS A 32 -6.55 6.46 7.39
N HIS A 33 -5.94 6.00 6.30
CA HIS A 33 -6.12 6.57 4.95
C HIS A 33 -7.10 5.75 4.09
N GLY A 34 -7.72 4.71 4.65
CA GLY A 34 -8.75 3.93 3.94
C GLY A 34 -8.24 3.22 2.69
N TRP A 35 -7.04 2.64 2.73
CA TRP A 35 -6.42 2.01 1.56
C TRP A 35 -7.31 0.90 1.00
N ARG A 36 -7.53 0.93 -0.32
CA ARG A 36 -8.18 -0.13 -1.06
C ARG A 36 -7.34 -1.39 -0.95
N ARG A 37 -8.00 -2.50 -0.66
CA ARG A 37 -7.37 -3.82 -0.52
C ARG A 37 -8.21 -4.90 -1.17
N TYR A 38 -7.55 -5.92 -1.68
CA TYR A 38 -8.19 -7.14 -2.15
C TYR A 38 -7.43 -8.35 -1.63
N THR A 39 -8.15 -9.46 -1.50
CA THR A 39 -7.56 -10.74 -1.11
C THR A 39 -7.47 -11.61 -2.34
N ASP A 40 -6.26 -12.09 -2.65
CA ASP A 40 -6.04 -13.08 -3.69
C ASP A 40 -5.15 -14.20 -3.15
N SER A 41 -5.54 -15.45 -3.41
CA SER A 41 -4.79 -16.65 -3.00
C SER A 41 -4.36 -16.64 -1.51
N GLY A 42 -5.21 -16.11 -0.63
CA GLY A 42 -4.94 -16.02 0.82
C GLY A 42 -4.00 -14.89 1.26
N ARG A 43 -3.58 -14.03 0.33
CA ARG A 43 -2.76 -12.84 0.61
C ARG A 43 -3.57 -11.57 0.43
N THR A 44 -3.34 -10.60 1.30
CA THR A 44 -3.95 -9.27 1.21
C THR A 44 -3.01 -8.34 0.47
N TYR A 45 -3.53 -7.69 -0.57
CA TYR A 45 -2.83 -6.73 -1.39
C TYR A 45 -3.46 -5.36 -1.24
N TYR A 46 -2.64 -4.32 -1.14
CA TYR A 46 -3.03 -2.91 -1.08
C TYR A 46 -2.82 -2.24 -2.42
N HIS A 47 -3.72 -1.32 -2.77
CA HIS A 47 -3.64 -0.59 -4.03
C HIS A 47 -2.41 0.33 -4.07
N PRO A 48 -1.56 0.26 -5.11
CA PRO A 48 -0.30 1.00 -5.15
C PRO A 48 -0.45 2.51 -5.00
N ASN A 49 -1.46 3.12 -5.63
CA ASN A 49 -1.70 4.58 -5.50
C ASN A 49 -2.00 5.00 -4.05
N ASP A 50 -2.70 4.16 -3.28
CA ASP A 50 -3.05 4.49 -1.90
C ASP A 50 -1.80 4.39 -1.00
N VAL A 51 -0.93 3.41 -1.31
CA VAL A 51 0.38 3.25 -0.68
C VAL A 51 1.27 4.46 -0.96
N THR A 52 1.46 4.84 -2.24
CA THR A 52 2.38 5.93 -2.62
C THR A 52 1.94 7.30 -2.13
N THR A 53 0.64 7.59 -2.10
CA THR A 53 0.13 8.88 -1.59
C THR A 53 0.62 9.17 -0.17
N VAL A 54 0.68 8.16 0.69
CA VAL A 54 1.17 8.32 2.07
C VAL A 54 2.68 8.55 2.12
N LEU A 55 3.44 7.99 1.18
CA LEU A 55 4.88 8.24 1.09
C LEU A 55 5.16 9.70 0.71
N ASP A 56 4.39 10.23 -0.25
CA ASP A 56 4.51 11.62 -0.68
C ASP A 56 4.16 12.59 0.45
N ASP A 57 3.10 12.30 1.23
CA ASP A 57 2.71 13.07 2.42
C ASP A 57 3.79 13.05 3.53
N LEU A 58 4.58 11.98 3.65
CA LEU A 58 5.65 11.86 4.64
C LEU A 58 6.98 12.48 4.20
N ALA A 59 7.15 12.71 2.89
CA ALA A 59 8.36 13.29 2.31
C ALA A 59 8.33 14.83 2.21
N GLN A 60 7.19 15.45 2.49
CA GLN A 60 7.03 16.91 2.64
C GLN A 60 7.38 17.39 4.05
#